data_AF-A0A2E3QQ05-F1
#
_entry.id   AF-A0A2E3QQ05-F1
#
_cell.length_a   1.000
_cell.length_b   1.000
_cell.length_c   1.000
_cell.angle_alpha   90.00
_cell.angle_beta   90.00
_cell.angle_gamma   90.00
#
_symmetry.space_group_name_H-M   'P 1'
#
loop_
_entity.id
_entity.type
_entity.pdbx_description
1 polymer ?
#
loop_
_entity_poly.entity_id
_entity_poly.type
_entity_poly.pdbx_seq_one_letter_code
_entity_poly.pdbx_strand_id
1 'polypeptide(L)'
;MKNHPLNNLKFNFDNNLQNQKKSNLNKDSSLEDVAQEFESLFVFQMLKNARNAKLSEGFFSNKATQTYQSLLDQEYSKTISSGQNFGIAEALVRQFGKGKVSK
;
A
#
# COMPACT_ATOMS: atom_id res chain seq x y z
N MET A 1 -21.16 2.82 20.89
CA MET A 1 -20.16 3.30 19.91
C MET A 1 -20.89 3.76 18.66
N LYS A 2 -21.03 5.07 18.43
CA LYS A 2 -21.85 5.61 17.34
C LYS A 2 -21.03 5.63 16.04
N ASN A 3 -21.61 5.13 14.95
CA ASN A 3 -21.02 5.11 13.61
C ASN A 3 -20.78 6.56 13.13
N HIS A 4 -19.55 7.04 13.26
CA HIS A 4 -19.15 8.36 12.78
C HIS A 4 -18.90 8.30 11.26
N PRO A 5 -19.37 9.26 10.44
CA PRO A 5 -19.24 9.23 8.97
C PRO A 5 -17.78 9.09 8.49
N LEU A 6 -16.83 9.66 9.25
CA LEU A 6 -15.38 9.53 8.99
C LEU A 6 -14.84 8.09 9.18
N ASN A 7 -15.54 7.25 9.96
CA ASN A 7 -15.15 5.84 10.12
C ASN A 7 -15.46 5.03 8.86
N ASN A 8 -16.64 5.26 8.27
CA ASN A 8 -16.99 4.70 6.97
C ASN A 8 -16.02 5.17 5.88
N LEU A 9 -15.56 6.42 5.93
CA LEU A 9 -14.60 6.93 4.94
C LEU A 9 -13.24 6.22 5.01
N LYS A 10 -12.67 6.06 6.22
CA LYS A 10 -11.40 5.33 6.40
C LYS A 10 -11.53 3.85 5.99
N PHE A 11 -12.60 3.18 6.42
CA PHE A 11 -12.85 1.77 6.09
C PHE A 11 -13.05 1.57 4.57
N ASN A 12 -13.81 2.46 3.92
CA ASN A 12 -14.00 2.41 2.48
C ASN A 12 -12.71 2.73 1.70
N PHE A 13 -11.78 3.49 2.26
CA PHE A 13 -10.52 3.86 1.60
C PHE A 13 -9.44 2.77 1.70
N ASP A 14 -9.25 2.18 2.89
CA ASP A 14 -8.39 1.00 3.08
C ASP A 14 -8.84 -0.15 2.14
N ASN A 15 -10.16 -0.31 1.96
CA ASN A 15 -10.76 -1.26 1.00
C ASN A 15 -10.61 -0.80 -0.47
N ASN A 16 -10.71 0.51 -0.76
CA ASN A 16 -10.51 1.03 -2.12
C ASN A 16 -9.06 0.93 -2.59
N LEU A 17 -8.05 1.06 -1.72
CA LEU A 17 -6.67 0.82 -2.11
C LEU A 17 -6.48 -0.63 -2.62
N GLN A 18 -7.05 -1.60 -1.91
CA GLN A 18 -7.02 -3.00 -2.38
C GLN A 18 -7.79 -3.16 -3.70
N ASN A 19 -8.94 -2.50 -3.85
CA ASN A 19 -9.80 -2.64 -5.03
C ASN A 19 -9.29 -1.86 -6.28
N GLN A 20 -8.70 -0.68 -6.12
CA GLN A 20 -8.10 0.14 -7.20
C GLN A 20 -6.85 -0.53 -7.77
N LYS A 21 -6.03 -1.14 -6.91
CA LYS A 21 -4.87 -1.91 -7.34
C LYS A 21 -5.29 -3.18 -8.08
N LYS A 22 -6.32 -3.87 -7.56
CA LYS A 22 -6.94 -5.02 -8.20
C LYS A 22 -7.62 -4.70 -9.54
N SER A 23 -8.07 -3.45 -9.78
CA SER A 23 -8.65 -3.04 -11.07
C SER A 23 -7.60 -2.70 -12.13
N ASN A 24 -6.38 -2.29 -11.72
CA ASN A 24 -5.24 -2.16 -12.65
C ASN A 24 -4.61 -3.52 -12.98
N LEU A 25 -4.77 -4.51 -12.08
CA LEU A 25 -4.31 -5.87 -12.28
C LEU A 25 -5.37 -6.73 -13.00
N ASN A 26 -5.37 -6.70 -14.34
CA ASN A 26 -6.15 -7.65 -15.14
C ASN A 26 -5.57 -9.07 -15.04
N LYS A 27 -6.35 -10.08 -15.46
CA LYS A 27 -5.88 -11.48 -15.51
C LYS A 27 -4.63 -11.67 -16.38
N ASP A 28 -4.35 -10.69 -17.25
CA ASP A 28 -3.22 -10.64 -18.16
C ASP A 28 -2.00 -9.84 -17.62
N SER A 29 -2.05 -9.35 -16.38
CA SER A 29 -0.95 -8.58 -15.79
C SER A 29 0.32 -9.41 -15.68
N SER A 30 1.46 -8.80 -15.99
CA SER A 30 2.74 -9.49 -15.88
C SER A 30 3.13 -9.76 -14.42
N LEU A 31 4.07 -10.68 -14.21
CA LEU A 31 4.58 -10.95 -12.85
C LEU A 31 5.26 -9.69 -12.31
N GLU A 32 5.90 -8.94 -13.18
CA GLU A 32 6.57 -7.68 -12.93
C GLU A 32 5.58 -6.62 -12.44
N ASP A 33 4.42 -6.46 -13.09
CA ASP A 33 3.38 -5.50 -12.68
C ASP A 33 2.84 -5.83 -11.28
N VAL A 34 2.58 -7.11 -11.01
CA VAL A 34 2.10 -7.58 -9.71
C VAL A 34 3.17 -7.39 -8.64
N ALA A 35 4.44 -7.64 -8.96
CA ALA A 35 5.56 -7.51 -8.04
C ALA A 35 5.83 -6.04 -7.66
N GLN A 36 5.77 -5.12 -8.64
CA GLN A 36 5.86 -3.68 -8.42
C GLN A 36 4.72 -3.18 -7.53
N GLU A 37 3.50 -3.68 -7.78
CA GLU A 37 2.35 -3.30 -6.99
C GLU A 37 2.41 -3.81 -5.54
N PHE A 38 3.00 -4.99 -5.36
CA PHE A 38 3.26 -5.54 -4.04
C PHE A 38 4.31 -4.71 -3.28
N GLU A 39 5.39 -4.28 -3.93
CA GLU A 39 6.42 -3.45 -3.29
C GLU A 39 5.82 -2.13 -2.78
N SER A 40 4.97 -1.48 -3.56
CA SER A 40 4.31 -0.24 -3.13
C SER A 40 3.29 -0.45 -1.98
N LEU A 41 2.66 -1.63 -1.89
CA LEU A 41 1.87 -2.02 -0.70
C LEU A 41 2.76 -2.25 0.53
N PHE A 42 3.92 -2.87 0.34
CA PHE A 42 4.87 -3.09 1.42
C PHE A 42 5.40 -1.77 1.98
N VAL A 43 5.78 -0.83 1.11
CA VAL A 43 6.21 0.53 1.51
C VAL A 43 5.09 1.25 2.26
N PHE A 44 3.85 1.17 1.78
CA PHE A 44 2.70 1.74 2.49
C PHE A 44 2.56 1.16 3.91
N GLN A 45 2.67 -0.16 4.05
CA GLN A 45 2.56 -0.82 5.34
C GLN A 45 3.73 -0.45 6.28
N MET A 46 4.94 -0.32 5.73
CA MET A 46 6.11 0.15 6.46
C MET A 46 5.87 1.57 7.01
N LEU A 47 5.45 2.50 6.14
CA LEU A 47 5.13 3.88 6.48
C LEU A 47 4.05 3.98 7.56
N LYS A 48 2.97 3.20 7.41
CA LYS A 48 1.89 3.09 8.39
C LYS A 48 2.38 2.57 9.74
N ASN A 49 3.20 1.53 9.75
CA ASN A 49 3.78 0.96 10.97
C ASN A 49 4.73 1.94 11.67
N ALA A 50 5.57 2.64 10.92
CA ALA A 50 6.45 3.66 11.46
C ALA A 50 5.66 4.78 12.16
N ARG A 51 4.53 5.21 11.58
CA ARG A 51 3.62 6.18 12.22
C ARG A 51 2.88 5.63 13.43
N ASN A 52 2.53 4.34 13.42
CA ASN A 52 1.89 3.69 14.56
C ASN A 52 2.85 3.52 15.75
N ALA A 53 4.17 3.50 15.52
CA ALA A 53 5.19 3.39 16.56
C ALA A 53 5.42 4.69 17.37
N LYS A 54 4.64 5.75 17.12
CA LYS A 54 4.69 7.00 17.91
C LYS A 54 4.35 6.73 19.39
N LEU A 55 5.13 7.32 20.30
CA LEU A 55 4.96 7.14 21.76
C LEU A 55 3.62 7.65 22.30
N SER A 56 3.03 8.65 21.64
CA SER A 56 1.75 9.22 22.04
C SER A 56 0.97 9.77 20.85
N GLU A 57 -0.34 9.82 21.01
CA GLU A 57 -1.23 10.62 20.18
C GLU A 57 -0.95 12.11 20.47
N GLY A 58 -0.51 12.87 19.45
CA GLY A 58 -0.29 14.31 19.61
C GLY A 58 -1.60 15.05 19.86
N PHE A 59 -1.55 16.25 20.47
CA PHE A 59 -2.73 17.06 20.76
C PHE A 59 -3.65 17.34 19.56
N PHE A 60 -3.10 17.30 18.35
CA PHE A 60 -3.84 17.50 17.10
C PHE A 60 -4.28 16.18 16.42
N SER A 61 -4.15 15.02 17.07
CA SER A 61 -4.61 13.76 16.51
C SER A 61 -6.13 13.67 16.56
N ASN A 62 -6.73 13.42 15.39
CA ASN A 62 -8.15 13.12 15.27
C ASN A 62 -8.38 12.26 14.03
N LYS A 63 -9.61 11.74 13.88
CA LYS A 63 -9.95 10.85 12.76
C LYS A 63 -9.69 11.48 11.38
N ALA A 64 -9.95 12.77 11.21
CA ALA A 64 -9.73 13.46 9.93
C ALA A 64 -8.23 13.55 9.60
N THR A 65 -7.40 13.90 10.58
CA THR A 65 -5.93 13.94 10.40
C THR A 65 -5.35 12.55 10.12
N GLN A 66 -5.87 11.49 10.76
CA GLN A 66 -5.46 10.11 10.50
C GLN A 66 -5.82 9.67 9.07
N THR A 67 -7.01 10.04 8.60
CA THR A 67 -7.43 9.78 7.22
C THR A 67 -6.53 10.52 6.24
N TYR A 68 -6.30 11.83 6.44
CA TYR A 68 -5.41 12.61 5.58
C TYR A 68 -3.98 12.04 5.52
N GLN A 69 -3.41 11.66 6.67
CA GLN A 69 -2.12 10.99 6.74
C GLN A 69 -2.12 9.68 5.93
N SER A 70 -3.17 8.87 6.04
CA SER A 70 -3.27 7.62 5.27
C SER A 70 -3.29 7.86 3.76
N LEU A 71 -3.90 8.96 3.29
CA LEU A 71 -3.89 9.35 1.88
C LEU A 71 -2.49 9.76 1.42
N LEU A 72 -1.81 10.58 2.23
CA LEU A 72 -0.45 11.03 1.97
C LEU A 72 0.52 9.85 1.90
N ASP A 73 0.38 8.89 2.80
CA ASP A 73 1.20 7.66 2.86
C ASP A 73 1.09 6.83 1.60
N GLN A 74 -0.09 6.81 0.99
CA GLN A 74 -0.33 6.08 -0.25
C GLN A 74 0.39 6.74 -1.43
N GLU A 75 0.30 8.07 -1.58
CA GLU A 75 0.98 8.76 -2.67
C GLU A 75 2.50 8.70 -2.49
N TYR A 76 2.95 8.75 -1.23
CA TYR A 76 4.34 8.49 -0.91
C TYR A 76 4.74 7.05 -1.24
N SER A 77 3.93 6.05 -0.91
CA SER A 77 4.30 4.67 -1.17
C SER A 77 4.44 4.38 -2.67
N LYS A 78 3.58 4.95 -3.51
CA LYS A 78 3.70 4.88 -4.98
C LYS A 78 4.96 5.59 -5.48
N THR A 79 5.18 6.82 -5.04
CA THR A 79 6.33 7.63 -5.49
C THR A 79 7.65 6.99 -5.05
N ILE A 80 7.70 6.52 -3.80
CA ILE A 80 8.90 5.89 -3.22
C ILE A 80 9.14 4.53 -3.87
N SER A 81 8.14 3.66 -4.04
CA SER A 81 8.37 2.37 -4.70
C SER A 81 8.86 2.53 -6.14
N SER A 82 8.38 3.56 -6.87
CA SER A 82 8.81 3.81 -8.24
C SER A 82 10.19 4.50 -8.34
N GLY A 83 10.56 5.35 -7.37
CA GLY A 83 11.82 6.10 -7.39
C GLY A 83 12.96 5.46 -6.58
N GLN A 84 12.62 4.69 -5.55
CA GLN A 84 13.54 4.01 -4.65
C GLN A 84 13.22 2.51 -4.68
N ASN A 85 14.06 1.76 -5.36
CA ASN A 85 13.91 0.32 -5.47
C ASN A 85 14.43 -0.36 -4.19
N PHE A 86 13.56 -1.11 -3.50
CA PHE A 86 13.94 -1.88 -2.30
C PHE A 86 14.34 -3.32 -2.61
N GLY A 87 14.27 -3.74 -3.88
CA GLY A 87 14.65 -5.06 -4.34
C GLY A 87 13.57 -6.12 -4.14
N ILE A 88 12.38 -5.74 -3.64
CA ILE A 88 11.33 -6.68 -3.29
C ILE A 88 10.64 -7.16 -4.56
N ALA A 89 10.35 -6.25 -5.48
CA ALA A 89 9.73 -6.60 -6.76
C ALA A 89 10.64 -7.57 -7.55
N GLU A 90 11.94 -7.30 -7.61
CA GLU A 90 12.95 -8.11 -8.28
C GLU A 90 13.12 -9.46 -7.59
N ALA A 91 13.04 -9.50 -6.26
CA ALA A 91 13.08 -10.76 -5.53
C ALA A 91 11.87 -11.63 -5.85
N LEU A 92 10.67 -11.04 -5.95
CA LEU A 92 9.46 -11.74 -6.37
C LEU A 92 9.57 -12.24 -7.80
N VAL A 93 9.98 -11.38 -8.76
CA VAL A 93 10.18 -11.79 -10.15
C VAL A 93 11.23 -12.90 -10.25
N ARG A 94 12.35 -12.80 -9.53
CA ARG A 94 13.38 -13.84 -9.50
C ARG A 94 12.87 -15.16 -8.92
N GLN A 95 12.03 -15.11 -7.89
CA GLN A 95 11.51 -16.30 -7.22
C GLN A 95 10.40 -16.99 -8.03
N PHE A 96 9.48 -16.22 -8.60
CA PHE A 96 8.29 -16.74 -9.29
C PHE A 96 8.45 -16.80 -10.82
N GLY A 97 9.34 -16.00 -11.40
CA GLY A 97 9.59 -15.95 -12.85
C GLY A 97 10.38 -17.15 -13.36
N LYS A 98 11.21 -17.77 -12.51
CA LYS A 98 11.91 -19.03 -12.84
C LYS A 98 10.96 -20.21 -13.10
N GLY A 99 9.70 -20.12 -12.68
CA GLY A 99 8.67 -21.13 -12.98
C GLY A 99 8.18 -21.10 -14.44
N LYS A 100 8.46 -20.04 -15.21
CA LYS A 100 8.04 -19.93 -16.62
C LYS A 100 9.08 -20.42 -17.65
N VAL A 101 10.27 -20.86 -17.22
CA VAL A 101 11.38 -21.28 -18.11
C VAL A 101 11.60 -22.80 -18.09
N SER A 102 10.53 -23.60 -17.98
CA SER A 102 10.65 -25.04 -18.14
C SER A 102 9.39 -25.67 -18.74
N LYS A 103 9.14 -25.41 -20.02
CA LYS A 103 8.81 -26.42 -21.04
C LYS A 103 8.85 -25.82 -22.44
#